data_AF-A0AAV5I3B1-F1
#
_entry.id   AF-A0AAV5I3B1-F1
#
_cell.length_a   1.000
_cell.length_b   1.000
_cell.length_c   1.000
_cell.angle_alpha   90.00
_cell.angle_beta   90.00
_cell.angle_gamma   90.00
#
_symmetry.space_group_name_H-M   'P 1'
#
loop_
_entity.id
_entity.type
_entity.pdbx_description
1 polymer ?
#
loop_
_entity_poly.entity_id
_entity_poly.type
_entity_poly.pdbx_seq_one_letter_code
_entity_poly.pdbx_strand_id
1 'polypeptide(L)'
;MTRVTRDFGDTMQKEAVPAVSADVIFASSRFPNYKLGTNNQILDGKDDPKVLSMKEVVARETAQLLEQQKRLSVRDLASKFEKGLAAAAKLSEEARLREAASLEKHVLLKKLRDALESLRGRVAGRNKDDVEEAIAMVEALAAQLTQREGELIQEKTEVKKLANFLKQASEDAKRLVDEERASARAEIESARAAVERVEEALQEHEQMSRASGKQDLEELMKEVQEARRIKMLHQPSRVMDMEYELQALRMQLEEKSKHSLQLQREVCFSLMFLQLLIKINFQLLRITCFLPWTS
;
A
#
# COMPACT_ATOMS: atom_id res chain seq x y z
N MET A 1 17.09 -38.42 32.35
CA MET A 1 18.17 -37.44 32.10
C MET A 1 17.56 -36.10 31.69
N THR A 2 17.76 -35.11 32.55
CA THR A 2 18.08 -33.68 32.29
C THR A 2 17.26 -32.83 31.29
N ARG A 3 16.57 -31.84 31.89
CA ARG A 3 16.29 -30.43 31.51
C ARG A 3 16.70 -29.89 30.12
N VAL A 4 15.96 -28.91 29.61
CA VAL A 4 16.32 -27.46 29.63
C VAL A 4 15.21 -26.62 28.95
N THR A 5 14.70 -25.63 29.71
CA THR A 5 13.89 -24.50 29.25
C THR A 5 14.78 -23.52 28.47
N ARG A 6 14.34 -23.03 27.31
CA ARG A 6 15.07 -22.04 26.51
C ARG A 6 14.29 -20.72 26.50
N ASP A 7 14.75 -19.78 27.30
CA ASP A 7 14.36 -18.37 27.22
C ASP A 7 14.88 -17.80 25.89
N PHE A 8 13.98 -17.26 25.07
CA PHE A 8 14.33 -16.41 23.94
C PHE A 8 14.07 -14.95 24.32
N GLY A 9 15.09 -14.32 24.90
CA GLY A 9 15.26 -12.88 24.73
C GLY A 9 15.89 -12.66 23.36
N ASP A 10 15.14 -12.06 22.44
CA ASP A 10 15.68 -11.62 21.15
C ASP A 10 15.78 -10.09 21.12
N THR A 11 17.02 -9.66 21.25
CA THR A 11 17.51 -8.33 20.96
C THR A 11 17.37 -8.04 19.46
N MET A 12 16.22 -7.54 19.03
CA MET A 12 16.06 -6.95 17.70
C MET A 12 16.81 -5.61 17.67
N GLN A 13 17.90 -5.60 16.90
CA GLN A 13 18.74 -4.44 16.65
C GLN A 13 17.96 -3.31 15.99
N LYS A 14 18.22 -2.08 16.42
CA LYS A 14 17.73 -0.84 15.79
C LYS A 14 18.46 -0.65 14.46
N GLU A 15 17.93 -1.24 13.39
CA GLU A 15 18.25 -0.79 12.04
C GLU A 15 17.16 0.21 11.62
N ALA A 16 17.52 1.49 11.65
CA ALA A 16 16.61 2.58 11.32
C ALA A 16 16.35 2.56 9.81
N VAL A 17 15.25 1.92 9.40
CA VAL A 17 14.68 2.11 8.07
C VAL A 17 14.26 3.58 7.94
N PRO A 18 14.63 4.32 6.88
CA PRO A 18 14.19 5.68 6.70
C PRO A 18 12.66 5.69 6.55
N ALA A 19 11.97 6.41 7.41
CA ALA A 19 10.53 6.56 7.33
C ALA A 19 10.16 7.38 6.07
N VAL A 20 9.75 6.67 5.02
CA VAL A 20 9.12 7.25 3.83
C VAL A 20 7.69 7.61 4.22
N SER A 21 7.49 8.83 4.73
CA SER A 21 6.22 9.60 4.79
C SER A 21 6.43 10.81 5.73
N ALA A 22 7.11 11.86 5.25
CA ALA A 22 7.33 13.07 6.05
C ALA A 22 6.06 13.94 6.22
N ASP A 23 4.98 13.62 5.51
CA ASP A 23 3.80 14.50 5.42
C ASP A 23 2.66 14.14 6.39
N VAL A 24 2.80 13.09 7.21
CA VAL A 24 1.78 12.71 8.20
C VAL A 24 2.42 12.56 9.57
N ILE A 25 2.25 13.58 10.41
CA ILE A 25 2.64 13.53 11.84
C ILE A 25 1.47 12.92 12.61
N PHE A 26 1.57 11.63 12.94
CA PHE A 26 0.66 11.02 13.91
C PHE A 26 1.00 11.50 15.31
N ALA A 27 0.00 11.91 16.10
CA ALA A 27 0.19 12.40 17.47
C ALA A 27 0.77 11.33 18.43
N SER A 28 0.74 10.05 18.04
CA SER A 28 1.35 8.94 18.76
C SER A 28 1.75 7.85 17.78
N SER A 29 2.98 7.34 17.89
CA SER A 29 3.46 6.17 17.15
C SER A 29 3.06 4.83 17.81
N ARG A 30 2.14 4.87 18.78
CA ARG A 30 1.69 3.70 19.55
C ARG A 30 0.21 3.44 19.35
N PHE A 31 -0.13 2.17 19.17
CA PHE A 31 -1.52 1.70 19.10
C PHE A 31 -2.27 1.98 20.42
N PRO A 32 -3.58 2.31 20.37
CA PRO A 32 -4.40 2.50 21.56
C PRO A 32 -4.48 1.22 22.39
N ASN A 33 -4.21 1.32 23.69
CA ASN A 33 -4.38 0.20 24.62
C ASN A 33 -5.85 0.10 25.02
N TYR A 34 -6.59 -0.81 24.40
CA TYR A 34 -7.93 -1.19 24.87
C TYR A 34 -7.87 -2.47 25.72
N LYS A 35 -8.79 -2.60 26.69
CA LYS A 35 -9.04 -3.87 27.39
C LYS A 35 -10.38 -4.45 26.93
N LEU A 36 -10.37 -5.68 26.41
CA LEU A 36 -11.61 -6.41 26.09
C LEU A 36 -12.22 -6.97 27.38
N GLY A 37 -13.51 -6.67 27.59
CA GLY A 37 -14.31 -7.31 28.63
C GLY A 37 -14.78 -8.72 28.23
N THR A 38 -15.45 -9.41 29.15
CA THR A 38 -15.87 -10.83 29.08
C THR A 38 -16.79 -11.20 27.90
N ASN A 39 -17.21 -10.22 27.08
CA ASN A 39 -18.04 -10.40 25.88
C ASN A 39 -17.46 -9.68 24.64
N ASN A 40 -16.14 -9.53 24.53
CA ASN A 40 -15.47 -8.80 23.44
C ASN A 40 -15.92 -7.32 23.29
N GLN A 41 -16.54 -6.74 24.31
CA GLN A 41 -16.87 -5.33 24.34
C GLN A 41 -15.64 -4.54 24.80
N ILE A 42 -15.26 -3.53 24.02
CA ILE A 42 -14.19 -2.59 24.37
C ILE A 42 -14.66 -1.78 25.58
N LEU A 43 -14.00 -1.95 26.72
CA LEU A 43 -14.22 -1.11 27.89
C LEU A 43 -13.30 0.10 27.78
N ASP A 44 -13.86 1.26 27.45
CA ASP A 44 -13.14 2.54 27.53
C ASP A 44 -12.74 2.78 29.00
N GLY A 45 -11.43 2.73 29.23
CA GLY A 45 -10.84 3.01 30.52
C GLY A 45 -10.91 4.50 30.80
N LYS A 46 -11.75 4.87 31.80
CA LYS A 46 -11.85 6.17 32.47
C LYS A 46 -10.96 7.29 31.92
N ASP A 47 -11.61 8.24 31.26
CA ASP A 47 -11.07 9.54 30.87
C ASP A 47 -10.55 10.34 32.07
N ASP A 48 -9.30 10.81 32.00
CA ASP A 48 -8.90 12.23 31.82
C ASP A 48 -7.37 12.41 32.01
N PRO A 49 -6.70 13.46 31.47
CA PRO A 49 -7.26 14.70 30.93
C PRO A 49 -6.86 15.05 29.48
N LYS A 50 -7.76 15.79 28.82
CA LYS A 50 -7.51 16.63 27.62
C LYS A 50 -7.43 15.90 26.27
N VAL A 51 -8.30 14.93 26.05
CA VAL A 51 -8.63 14.48 24.69
C VAL A 51 -9.57 15.53 24.11
N LEU A 52 -9.06 16.37 23.21
CA LEU A 52 -9.86 17.35 22.47
C LEU A 52 -11.04 16.62 21.83
N SER A 53 -12.25 17.18 21.95
CA SER A 53 -13.41 16.50 21.40
C SER A 53 -13.27 16.40 19.87
N MET A 54 -13.83 15.36 19.24
CA MET A 54 -13.75 15.16 17.79
C MET A 54 -14.13 16.44 17.01
N LYS A 55 -15.11 17.21 17.51
CA LYS A 55 -15.53 18.48 16.91
C LYS A 55 -14.44 19.56 16.97
N GLU A 56 -13.65 19.60 18.04
CA GLU A 56 -12.53 20.53 18.18
C GLU A 56 -11.34 20.12 17.30
N VAL A 57 -11.09 18.82 17.15
CA VAL A 57 -10.07 18.31 16.22
C VAL A 57 -10.44 18.67 14.79
N VAL A 58 -11.68 18.38 14.37
CA VAL A 58 -12.18 18.74 13.03
C VAL A 58 -12.16 20.25 12.81
N ALA A 59 -12.55 21.06 13.81
CA ALA A 59 -12.50 22.51 13.69
C ALA A 59 -11.08 23.04 13.56
N ARG A 60 -10.12 22.48 14.30
CA ARG A 60 -8.69 22.83 14.21
C ARG A 60 -8.10 22.42 12.86
N GLU A 61 -8.38 21.21 12.38
CA GLU A 61 -7.94 20.74 11.06
C GLU A 61 -8.57 21.57 9.94
N THR A 62 -9.85 21.90 10.03
CA THR A 62 -10.53 22.75 9.04
C THR A 62 -9.94 24.15 9.01
N ALA A 63 -9.64 24.74 10.17
CA ALA A 63 -8.97 26.03 10.27
C ALA A 63 -7.54 25.97 9.70
N GLN A 64 -6.82 24.87 9.97
CA GLN A 64 -5.46 24.65 9.47
C GLN A 64 -5.44 24.43 7.94
N LEU A 65 -6.43 23.73 7.38
CA LEU A 65 -6.60 23.59 5.93
C LEU A 65 -7.00 24.91 5.26
N LEU A 66 -7.87 25.71 5.88
CA LEU A 66 -8.19 27.07 5.42
C LEU A 66 -6.98 28.01 5.48
N GLU A 67 -6.14 27.88 6.51
CA GLU A 67 -4.90 28.62 6.65
C GLU A 67 -3.85 28.17 5.62
N GLN A 68 -3.76 26.86 5.34
CA GLN A 68 -2.95 26.32 4.24
C GLN A 68 -3.45 26.80 2.88
N GLN A 69 -4.76 26.89 2.66
CA GLN A 69 -5.33 27.48 1.44
C GLN A 69 -5.01 28.99 1.33
N LYS A 70 -4.89 29.69 2.46
CA LYS A 70 -4.44 31.09 2.55
C LYS A 70 -2.92 31.26 2.43
N ARG A 71 -2.10 30.20 2.40
CA ARG A 71 -0.71 30.29 1.93
C ARG A 71 -0.77 30.61 0.43
N LEU A 72 -0.83 31.91 0.14
CA LEU A 72 -0.86 32.57 -1.17
C LEU A 72 -1.12 31.59 -2.32
N SER A 73 -2.41 31.40 -2.65
CA SER A 73 -2.80 30.67 -3.85
C SER A 73 -1.95 31.16 -5.04
N VAL A 74 -1.56 30.27 -5.94
CA VAL A 74 -0.83 30.64 -7.19
C VAL A 74 -1.55 31.79 -7.91
N ARG A 75 -2.89 31.84 -7.81
CA ARG A 75 -3.72 32.93 -8.33
C ARG A 75 -3.46 34.26 -7.61
N ASP A 76 -3.37 34.27 -6.29
CA ASP A 76 -3.07 35.48 -5.50
C ASP A 76 -1.65 35.96 -5.79
N LEU A 77 -0.68 35.04 -5.92
CA LEU A 77 0.69 35.35 -6.31
C LEU A 77 0.75 36.00 -7.70
N ALA A 78 0.05 35.44 -8.69
CA ALA A 78 -0.05 35.99 -10.03
C ALA A 78 -0.67 37.39 -10.02
N SER A 79 -1.77 37.60 -9.29
CA SER A 79 -2.41 38.92 -9.20
C SER A 79 -1.52 39.98 -8.55
N LYS A 80 -0.68 39.59 -7.56
CA LYS A 80 0.30 40.48 -6.95
C LYS A 80 1.44 40.80 -7.91
N PHE A 81 1.89 39.82 -8.69
CA PHE A 81 2.92 40.01 -9.71
C PHE A 81 2.45 40.96 -10.81
N GLU A 82 1.24 40.78 -11.34
CA GLU A 82 0.64 41.67 -12.34
C GLU A 82 0.49 43.11 -11.83
N LYS A 83 0.04 43.29 -10.59
CA LYS A 83 -0.02 44.61 -9.94
C LYS A 83 1.38 45.23 -9.79
N GLY A 84 2.37 44.42 -9.40
CA GLY A 84 3.77 44.84 -9.31
C GLY A 84 4.34 45.26 -10.65
N LEU A 85 4.05 44.51 -11.72
CA LEU A 85 4.47 44.80 -13.08
C LEU A 85 3.84 46.11 -13.59
N ALA A 86 2.54 46.30 -13.35
CA ALA A 86 1.85 47.53 -13.69
C ALA A 86 2.39 48.75 -12.92
N ALA A 87 2.73 48.59 -11.64
CA ALA A 87 3.38 49.63 -10.85
C ALA A 87 4.79 49.95 -11.38
N ALA A 88 5.59 48.94 -11.72
CA ALA A 88 6.92 49.12 -12.29
C ALA A 88 6.88 49.84 -13.65
N ALA A 89 5.90 49.52 -14.51
CA ALA A 89 5.71 50.22 -15.78
C ALA A 89 5.43 51.73 -15.57
N LYS A 90 4.58 52.08 -14.59
CA LYS A 90 4.31 53.49 -14.25
C LYS A 90 5.56 54.21 -13.76
N LEU A 91 6.34 53.58 -12.89
CA LEU A 91 7.60 54.14 -12.40
C LEU A 91 8.63 54.30 -13.53
N SER A 92 8.64 53.39 -14.50
CA SER A 92 9.53 53.49 -15.67
C SER A 92 9.18 54.69 -16.56
N GLU A 93 7.90 54.95 -16.80
CA GLU A 93 7.47 56.13 -17.57
C GLU A 93 7.77 57.42 -16.79
N GLU A 94 7.52 57.45 -15.48
CA GLU A 94 7.89 58.57 -14.63
C GLU A 94 9.41 58.85 -14.64
N ALA A 95 10.23 57.80 -14.65
CA ALA A 95 11.68 57.93 -14.77
C ALA A 95 12.11 58.54 -16.12
N ARG A 96 11.47 58.15 -17.23
CA ARG A 96 11.74 58.76 -18.56
C ARG A 96 11.37 60.23 -18.60
N LEU A 97 10.25 60.61 -18.00
CA LEU A 97 9.83 62.01 -17.90
C LEU A 97 10.81 62.83 -17.06
N ARG A 98 11.33 62.28 -15.97
CA ARG A 98 12.36 62.94 -15.15
C ARG A 98 13.70 63.09 -15.88
N GLU A 99 14.10 62.09 -16.66
CA GLU A 99 15.31 62.14 -17.50
C GLU A 99 15.19 63.27 -18.54
N ALA A 100 14.05 63.39 -19.22
CA ALA A 100 13.78 64.48 -20.16
C ALA A 100 13.79 65.87 -19.47
N ALA A 101 13.16 65.99 -18.30
CA ALA A 101 13.14 67.23 -17.52
C ALA A 101 14.54 67.61 -17.01
N SER A 102 15.42 66.65 -16.72
CA SER A 102 16.80 66.93 -16.31
C SER A 102 17.62 67.54 -17.45
N LEU A 103 17.46 67.03 -18.67
CA LEU A 103 18.11 67.59 -19.85
C LEU A 103 17.68 69.05 -20.11
N GLU A 104 16.41 69.37 -19.88
CA GLU A 104 15.90 70.74 -19.98
C GLU A 104 16.51 71.67 -18.92
N LYS A 105 16.74 71.18 -17.68
CA LYS A 105 17.42 71.94 -16.62
C LYS A 105 18.84 72.33 -17.01
N HIS A 106 19.60 71.42 -17.64
CA HIS A 106 20.95 71.74 -18.15
C HIS A 106 20.93 72.83 -19.22
N VAL A 107 19.96 72.78 -20.13
CA VAL A 107 19.79 73.83 -21.16
C VAL A 107 19.46 75.17 -20.50
N LEU A 108 18.60 75.19 -19.48
CA LEU A 108 18.22 76.41 -18.77
C LEU A 108 19.40 77.01 -17.98
N LEU A 109 20.12 76.19 -17.23
CA LEU A 109 21.31 76.63 -16.48
C LEU A 109 22.40 77.18 -17.40
N LYS A 110 22.59 76.57 -18.57
CA LYS A 110 23.51 77.08 -19.59
C LYS A 110 23.09 78.47 -20.09
N LYS A 111 21.82 78.63 -20.49
CA LYS A 111 21.30 79.93 -20.95
C LYS A 111 21.38 81.01 -19.87
N LEU A 112 21.12 80.65 -18.61
CA LEU A 112 21.23 81.55 -17.47
C LEU A 112 22.68 82.00 -17.26
N ARG A 113 23.65 81.08 -17.30
CA ARG A 113 25.07 81.41 -17.24
C ARG A 113 25.49 82.35 -18.37
N ASP A 114 25.11 82.04 -19.61
CA ASP A 114 25.44 82.86 -20.78
C ASP A 114 24.87 84.29 -20.66
N ALA A 115 23.63 84.43 -20.13
CA ALA A 115 23.00 85.71 -19.87
C ALA A 115 23.70 86.51 -18.76
N LEU A 116 24.11 85.84 -17.67
CA LEU A 116 24.86 86.46 -16.58
C LEU A 116 26.26 86.90 -17.04
N GLU A 117 26.96 86.12 -17.87
CA GLU A 117 28.26 86.50 -18.43
C GLU A 117 28.13 87.73 -19.34
N SER A 118 27.06 87.81 -20.15
CA SER A 118 26.74 89.00 -20.94
C SER A 118 26.42 90.23 -20.07
N LEU A 119 25.77 90.04 -18.93
CA LEU A 119 25.50 91.12 -17.98
C LEU A 119 26.77 91.59 -17.27
N ARG A 120 27.63 90.66 -16.86
CA ARG A 120 28.91 90.91 -16.19
C ARG A 120 29.80 91.89 -16.98
N GLY A 121 29.85 91.76 -18.31
CA GLY A 121 30.60 92.66 -19.18
C GLY A 121 30.03 94.09 -19.28
N ARG A 122 28.82 94.33 -18.77
CA ARG A 122 28.10 95.62 -18.83
C ARG A 122 27.94 96.31 -17.47
N VAL A 123 28.23 95.63 -16.35
CA VAL A 123 28.09 96.16 -14.99
C VAL A 123 29.45 96.43 -14.33
N ALA A 124 29.51 97.33 -13.34
CA ALA A 124 30.74 97.71 -12.64
C ALA A 124 30.50 97.89 -11.13
N GLY A 125 31.59 97.87 -10.35
CA GLY A 125 31.55 98.01 -8.88
C GLY A 125 30.81 96.84 -8.22
N ARG A 126 30.08 97.12 -7.15
CA ARG A 126 29.35 96.11 -6.35
C ARG A 126 28.40 95.23 -7.16
N ASN A 127 27.72 95.79 -8.16
CA ASN A 127 26.82 95.03 -9.03
C ASN A 127 27.57 93.99 -9.88
N LYS A 128 28.85 94.21 -10.17
CA LYS A 128 29.68 93.24 -10.86
C LYS A 128 30.04 92.08 -9.94
N ASP A 129 30.37 92.38 -8.67
CA ASP A 129 30.66 91.36 -7.66
C ASP A 129 29.44 90.45 -7.42
N ASP A 130 28.24 91.04 -7.33
CA ASP A 130 26.98 90.28 -7.17
C ASP A 130 26.68 89.38 -8.39
N VAL A 131 26.98 89.84 -9.61
CA VAL A 131 26.84 89.03 -10.84
C VAL A 131 27.89 87.91 -10.88
N GLU A 132 29.12 88.15 -10.43
CA GLU A 132 30.15 87.13 -10.31
C GLU A 132 29.78 86.04 -9.29
N GLU A 133 29.22 86.43 -8.14
CA GLU A 133 28.68 85.48 -7.16
C GLU A 133 27.51 84.66 -7.74
N ALA A 134 26.60 85.30 -8.49
CA ALA A 134 25.50 84.60 -9.16
C ALA A 134 26.00 83.59 -10.21
N ILE A 135 27.03 83.93 -10.99
CA ILE A 135 27.67 83.00 -11.92
C ILE A 135 28.26 81.80 -11.17
N ALA A 136 28.99 82.05 -10.08
CA ALA A 136 29.57 80.99 -9.26
C ALA A 136 28.51 80.03 -8.69
N MET A 137 27.36 80.57 -8.24
CA MET A 137 26.23 79.75 -7.77
C MET A 137 25.62 78.90 -8.89
N VAL A 138 25.46 79.46 -10.10
CA VAL A 138 24.94 78.71 -11.26
C VAL A 138 25.90 77.60 -11.68
N GLU A 139 27.22 77.85 -11.66
CA GLU A 139 28.23 76.84 -11.94
C GLU A 139 28.24 75.73 -10.89
N ALA A 140 28.11 76.07 -9.60
CA ALA A 140 27.99 75.08 -8.53
C ALA A 140 26.72 74.21 -8.70
N LEU A 141 25.58 74.80 -9.08
CA LEU A 141 24.35 74.06 -9.36
C LEU A 141 24.50 73.12 -10.56
N ALA A 142 25.14 73.58 -11.64
CA ALA A 142 25.40 72.75 -12.82
C ALA A 142 26.32 71.55 -12.51
N ALA A 143 27.37 71.77 -11.70
CA ALA A 143 28.26 70.71 -11.23
C ALA A 143 27.52 69.66 -10.40
N GLN A 144 26.67 70.08 -9.45
CA GLN A 144 25.85 69.16 -8.65
C GLN A 144 24.85 68.36 -9.49
N LEU A 145 24.25 68.98 -10.52
CA LEU A 145 23.31 68.30 -11.42
C LEU A 145 24.02 67.19 -12.20
N THR A 146 25.21 67.49 -12.72
CA THR A 146 26.05 66.54 -13.46
C THR A 146 26.50 65.38 -12.58
N GLN A 147 26.90 65.66 -11.33
CA GLN A 147 27.28 64.62 -10.36
C GLN A 147 26.13 63.66 -10.07
N ARG A 148 24.95 64.19 -9.73
CA ARG A 148 23.75 63.38 -9.44
C ARG A 148 23.34 62.53 -10.64
N GLU A 149 23.47 63.05 -11.86
CA GLU A 149 23.22 62.26 -13.07
C GLU A 149 24.22 61.12 -13.26
N GLY A 150 25.50 61.35 -12.93
CA GLY A 150 26.51 60.28 -12.93
C GLY A 150 26.16 59.14 -11.95
N GLU A 151 25.76 59.48 -10.73
CA GLU A 151 25.28 58.53 -9.72
C GLU A 151 24.04 57.76 -10.20
N LEU A 152 23.05 58.46 -10.78
CA LEU A 152 21.85 57.85 -11.35
C LEU A 152 22.15 56.91 -12.51
N ILE A 153 23.10 57.26 -13.38
CA ILE A 153 23.53 56.38 -14.49
C ILE A 153 24.17 55.11 -13.92
N GLN A 154 25.03 55.23 -12.92
CA GLN A 154 25.64 54.08 -12.26
C GLN A 154 24.57 53.17 -11.63
N GLU A 155 23.65 53.72 -10.84
CA GLU A 155 22.56 52.97 -10.23
C GLU A 155 21.69 52.27 -11.30
N LYS A 156 21.36 52.95 -12.40
CA LYS A 156 20.64 52.37 -13.54
C LYS A 156 21.37 51.16 -14.13
N THR A 157 22.70 51.18 -14.19
CA THR A 157 23.47 50.02 -14.66
C THR A 157 23.46 48.85 -13.66
N GLU A 158 23.52 49.13 -12.36
CA GLU A 158 23.45 48.11 -11.31
C GLU A 158 22.06 47.47 -11.24
N VAL A 159 21.00 48.28 -11.30
CA VAL A 159 19.61 47.80 -11.41
C VAL A 159 19.43 46.94 -12.66
N LYS A 160 20.02 47.32 -13.80
CA LYS A 160 19.98 46.50 -15.02
C LYS A 160 20.67 45.14 -14.83
N LYS A 161 21.80 45.09 -14.11
CA LYS A 161 22.46 43.81 -13.77
C LYS A 161 21.57 42.95 -12.88
N LEU A 162 20.97 43.53 -11.83
CA LEU A 162 20.04 42.83 -10.94
C LEU A 162 18.81 42.30 -11.69
N ALA A 163 18.24 43.08 -12.61
CA ALA A 163 17.12 42.66 -13.44
C ALA A 163 17.48 41.45 -14.32
N ASN A 164 18.68 41.42 -14.89
CA ASN A 164 19.16 40.28 -15.66
C ASN A 164 19.32 39.02 -14.78
N PHE A 165 19.88 39.16 -13.58
CA PHE A 165 19.99 38.04 -12.64
C PHE A 165 18.61 37.51 -12.22
N LEU A 166 17.66 38.40 -11.93
CA LEU A 166 16.29 38.00 -11.60
C LEU A 166 15.60 37.30 -12.76
N LYS A 167 15.79 37.78 -13.99
CA LYS A 167 15.28 37.13 -15.20
C LYS A 167 15.85 35.71 -15.33
N GLN A 168 17.16 35.56 -15.24
CA GLN A 168 17.82 34.25 -15.31
C GLN A 168 17.32 33.31 -14.20
N ALA A 169 17.28 33.77 -12.95
CA ALA A 169 16.78 32.97 -11.84
C ALA A 169 15.32 32.54 -12.04
N SER A 170 14.48 33.41 -12.62
CA SER A 170 13.08 33.07 -12.93
C SER A 170 12.94 32.04 -14.06
N GLU A 171 13.80 32.11 -15.08
CA GLU A 171 13.84 31.15 -16.18
C GLU A 171 14.37 29.79 -15.69
N ASP A 172 15.42 29.78 -14.88
CA ASP A 172 15.97 28.57 -14.26
C ASP A 172 14.95 27.90 -13.33
N ALA A 173 14.27 28.68 -12.47
CA ALA A 173 13.21 28.15 -11.60
C ALA A 173 12.06 27.54 -12.40
N LYS A 174 11.65 28.18 -13.51
CA LYS A 174 10.62 27.64 -14.39
C LYS A 174 11.07 26.32 -15.03
N ARG A 175 12.30 26.26 -15.54
CA ARG A 175 12.86 25.05 -16.14
C ARG A 175 12.84 23.88 -15.15
N LEU A 176 13.35 24.09 -13.93
CA LEU A 176 13.37 23.06 -12.89
C LEU A 176 11.97 22.53 -12.56
N VAL A 177 10.99 23.42 -12.45
CA VAL A 177 9.60 23.01 -12.18
C VAL A 177 9.03 22.18 -13.33
N ASP A 178 9.30 22.55 -14.57
CA ASP A 178 8.79 21.83 -15.73
C ASP A 178 9.51 20.47 -15.92
N GLU A 179 10.81 20.38 -15.61
CA GLU A 179 11.58 19.14 -15.57
C GLU A 179 11.05 18.16 -14.52
N GLU A 180 10.87 18.61 -13.27
CA GLU A 180 10.32 17.76 -12.20
C GLU A 180 8.88 17.30 -12.49
N ARG A 181 8.06 18.17 -13.10
CA ARG A 181 6.72 17.79 -13.56
C ARG A 181 6.76 16.73 -14.66
N ALA A 182 7.72 16.80 -15.58
CA ALA A 182 7.89 15.81 -16.62
C ALA A 182 8.36 14.47 -16.04
N SER A 183 9.33 14.49 -15.13
CA SER A 183 9.82 13.31 -14.41
C SER A 183 8.70 12.63 -13.62
N ALA A 184 7.92 13.39 -12.84
CA ALA A 184 6.79 12.85 -12.09
C ALA A 184 5.71 12.24 -13.01
N ARG A 185 5.43 12.84 -14.18
CA ARG A 185 4.49 12.28 -15.15
C ARG A 185 5.01 10.95 -15.73
N ALA A 186 6.29 10.88 -16.07
CA ALA A 186 6.90 9.67 -16.59
C ALA A 186 6.89 8.54 -15.54
N GLU A 187 7.15 8.85 -14.28
CA GLU A 187 7.08 7.88 -13.18
C GLU A 187 5.65 7.37 -12.95
N ILE A 188 4.66 8.27 -12.95
CA ILE A 188 3.24 7.88 -12.86
C ILE A 188 2.84 6.99 -14.04
N GLU A 189 3.26 7.32 -15.26
CA GLU A 189 2.96 6.52 -16.45
C GLU A 189 3.63 5.15 -16.39
N SER A 190 4.89 5.07 -15.95
CA SER A 190 5.60 3.82 -15.72
C SER A 190 4.90 2.95 -14.66
N ALA A 191 4.48 3.54 -13.55
CA ALA A 191 3.74 2.84 -12.50
C ALA A 191 2.38 2.34 -13.02
N ARG A 192 1.65 3.13 -13.81
CA ARG A 192 0.40 2.71 -14.45
C ARG A 192 0.61 1.53 -15.40
N ALA A 193 1.65 1.58 -16.24
CA ALA A 193 1.99 0.47 -17.13
C ALA A 193 2.42 -0.80 -16.37
N ALA A 194 3.02 -0.67 -15.18
CA ALA A 194 3.30 -1.81 -14.33
C ALA A 194 2.03 -2.41 -13.72
N VAL A 195 1.09 -1.57 -13.28
CA VAL A 195 -0.22 -2.01 -12.78
C VAL A 195 -1.02 -2.72 -13.87
N GLU A 196 -1.10 -2.16 -15.07
CA GLU A 196 -1.80 -2.76 -16.20
C GLU A 196 -1.26 -4.17 -16.53
N ARG A 197 0.07 -4.34 -16.56
CA ARG A 197 0.68 -5.67 -16.75
C ARG A 197 0.33 -6.68 -15.63
N VAL A 198 0.24 -6.21 -14.38
CA VAL A 198 -0.15 -7.07 -13.26
C VAL A 198 -1.63 -7.43 -13.35
N GLU A 199 -2.49 -6.48 -13.73
CA GLU A 199 -3.92 -6.72 -13.96
C GLU A 199 -4.14 -7.75 -15.08
N GLU A 200 -3.44 -7.62 -16.21
CA GLU A 200 -3.47 -8.59 -17.30
C GLU A 200 -3.01 -9.99 -16.84
N ALA A 201 -1.87 -10.08 -16.14
CA ALA A 201 -1.36 -11.36 -15.63
C ALA A 201 -2.31 -12.02 -14.62
N LEU A 202 -2.97 -11.23 -13.76
CA LEU A 202 -3.99 -11.73 -12.85
C LEU A 202 -5.22 -12.24 -13.60
N GLN A 203 -5.69 -11.50 -14.61
CA GLN A 203 -6.83 -11.89 -15.42
C GLN A 203 -6.56 -13.18 -16.20
N GLU A 204 -5.35 -13.35 -16.77
CA GLU A 204 -4.91 -14.59 -17.40
C GLU A 204 -4.87 -15.75 -16.40
N HIS A 205 -4.30 -15.52 -15.21
CA HIS A 205 -4.25 -16.54 -14.17
C HIS A 205 -5.64 -16.98 -13.70
N GLU A 206 -6.58 -16.05 -13.52
CA GLU A 206 -7.97 -16.37 -13.19
C GLU A 206 -8.64 -17.20 -14.30
N GLN A 207 -8.42 -16.87 -15.57
CA GLN A 207 -8.96 -17.63 -16.70
C GLN A 207 -8.40 -19.05 -16.74
N MET A 208 -7.09 -19.21 -16.57
CA MET A 208 -6.44 -20.53 -16.50
C MET A 208 -6.96 -21.35 -15.31
N SER A 209 -7.07 -20.75 -14.13
CA SER A 209 -7.60 -21.41 -12.93
C SER A 209 -9.03 -21.88 -13.13
N ARG A 210 -9.90 -21.03 -13.72
CA ARG A 210 -11.28 -21.41 -14.05
C ARG A 210 -11.34 -22.52 -15.09
N ALA A 211 -10.44 -22.55 -16.06
CA ALA A 211 -10.38 -23.62 -17.05
C ALA A 211 -9.91 -24.95 -16.43
N SER A 212 -8.85 -24.92 -15.63
CA SER A 212 -8.33 -26.08 -14.89
C SER A 212 -9.39 -26.67 -13.97
N GLY A 213 -10.03 -25.84 -13.12
CA GLY A 213 -11.05 -26.33 -12.19
C GLY A 213 -12.27 -26.95 -12.87
N LYS A 214 -12.63 -26.49 -14.09
CA LYS A 214 -13.67 -27.14 -14.89
C LYS A 214 -13.23 -28.50 -15.41
N GLN A 215 -12.00 -28.59 -15.91
CA GLN A 215 -11.42 -29.84 -16.39
C GLN A 215 -11.32 -30.87 -15.27
N ASP A 216 -10.83 -30.48 -14.09
CA ASP A 216 -10.70 -31.33 -12.91
C ASP A 216 -12.06 -31.86 -12.44
N LEU A 217 -13.10 -31.01 -12.43
CA LEU A 217 -14.46 -31.42 -12.07
C LEU A 217 -15.02 -32.43 -13.07
N GLU A 218 -14.78 -32.21 -14.36
CA GLU A 218 -15.28 -33.10 -15.42
C GLU A 218 -14.55 -34.45 -15.43
N GLU A 219 -13.24 -34.47 -15.14
CA GLU A 219 -12.47 -35.69 -14.92
C GLU A 219 -12.98 -36.46 -13.71
N LEU A 220 -13.20 -35.77 -12.57
CA LEU A 220 -13.77 -36.38 -11.37
C LEU A 220 -15.18 -36.96 -11.63
N MET A 221 -16.01 -36.27 -12.42
CA MET A 221 -17.32 -36.80 -12.81
C MET A 221 -17.21 -38.10 -13.61
N LYS A 222 -16.23 -38.21 -14.52
CA LYS A 222 -15.97 -39.44 -15.29
C LYS A 222 -15.48 -40.56 -14.38
N GLU A 223 -14.55 -40.27 -13.47
CA GLU A 223 -14.05 -41.25 -12.50
C GLU A 223 -15.16 -41.77 -11.58
N VAL A 224 -16.02 -40.88 -11.07
CA VAL A 224 -17.17 -41.26 -10.24
C VAL A 224 -18.15 -42.13 -11.02
N GLN A 225 -18.40 -41.81 -12.30
CA GLN A 225 -19.24 -42.64 -13.16
C GLN A 225 -18.64 -44.03 -13.39
N GLU A 226 -17.34 -44.12 -13.67
CA GLU A 226 -16.66 -45.40 -13.88
C GLU A 226 -16.60 -46.23 -12.59
N ALA A 227 -16.32 -45.60 -11.44
CA ALA A 227 -16.37 -46.28 -10.14
C ALA A 227 -17.76 -46.85 -9.84
N ARG A 228 -18.83 -46.12 -10.17
CA ARG A 228 -20.21 -46.62 -10.07
C ARG A 228 -20.44 -47.80 -11.01
N ARG A 229 -19.96 -47.74 -12.25
CA ARG A 229 -20.06 -48.83 -13.24
C ARG A 229 -19.34 -50.09 -12.76
N ILE A 230 -18.09 -49.97 -12.33
CA ILE A 230 -17.28 -51.08 -11.79
C ILE A 230 -18.02 -51.72 -10.60
N LYS A 231 -18.54 -50.90 -9.66
CA LYS A 231 -19.31 -51.40 -8.52
C LYS A 231 -20.54 -52.20 -8.95
N MET A 232 -21.30 -51.69 -9.92
CA MET A 232 -22.48 -52.35 -10.46
C MET A 232 -22.17 -53.68 -11.16
N LEU A 233 -20.99 -53.82 -11.78
CA LEU A 233 -20.56 -55.07 -12.40
C LEU A 233 -20.05 -56.11 -11.38
N HIS A 234 -19.32 -55.67 -10.35
CA HIS A 234 -18.69 -56.59 -9.40
C HIS A 234 -19.65 -57.08 -8.30
N GLN A 235 -20.64 -56.26 -7.90
CA GLN A 235 -21.55 -56.63 -6.82
C GLN A 235 -22.43 -57.85 -7.15
N PRO A 236 -23.04 -57.98 -8.34
CA PRO A 236 -23.77 -59.19 -8.75
C PRO A 236 -22.86 -60.43 -8.86
N SER A 237 -21.64 -60.27 -9.38
CA SER A 237 -20.68 -61.38 -9.49
C SER A 237 -20.35 -61.97 -8.12
N ARG A 238 -20.05 -61.11 -7.13
CA ARG A 238 -19.77 -61.55 -5.76
C ARG A 238 -20.94 -62.28 -5.12
N VAL A 239 -22.17 -61.85 -5.38
CA VAL A 239 -23.36 -62.51 -4.85
C VAL A 239 -23.50 -63.90 -5.48
N MET A 240 -23.31 -64.03 -6.79
CA MET A 240 -23.36 -65.34 -7.46
C MET A 240 -22.28 -66.29 -6.95
N ASP A 241 -21.04 -65.82 -6.76
CA ASP A 241 -19.94 -66.66 -6.23
C ASP A 241 -20.30 -67.20 -4.83
N MET A 242 -20.84 -66.36 -3.96
CA MET A 242 -21.30 -66.77 -2.63
C MET A 242 -22.48 -67.75 -2.68
N GLU A 243 -23.40 -67.58 -3.64
CA GLU A 243 -24.52 -68.51 -3.85
C GLU A 243 -24.03 -69.91 -4.24
N TYR A 244 -23.05 -69.99 -5.15
CA TYR A 244 -22.44 -71.26 -5.55
C TYR A 244 -21.71 -71.93 -4.37
N GLU A 245 -20.94 -71.17 -3.58
CA GLU A 245 -20.28 -71.68 -2.38
C GLU A 245 -21.29 -72.22 -1.35
N LEU A 246 -22.36 -71.48 -1.08
CA LEU A 246 -23.43 -71.93 -0.18
C LEU A 246 -24.12 -73.21 -0.68
N GLN A 247 -24.35 -73.32 -1.99
CA GLN A 247 -24.95 -74.52 -2.58
C GLN A 247 -24.02 -75.73 -2.43
N ALA A 248 -22.71 -75.56 -2.64
CA ALA A 248 -21.72 -76.60 -2.41
C ALA A 248 -21.68 -77.06 -0.95
N LEU A 249 -21.68 -76.12 0.01
CA LEU A 249 -21.71 -76.42 1.44
C LEU A 249 -22.99 -77.16 1.85
N ARG A 250 -24.15 -76.80 1.29
CA ARG A 250 -25.41 -77.50 1.53
C ARG A 250 -25.37 -78.95 1.04
N MET A 251 -24.83 -79.19 -0.16
CA MET A 251 -24.65 -80.56 -0.67
C MET A 251 -23.73 -81.37 0.23
N GLN A 252 -22.58 -80.82 0.64
CA GLN A 252 -21.67 -81.50 1.56
C GLN A 252 -22.31 -81.79 2.92
N LEU A 253 -23.08 -80.85 3.47
CA LEU A 253 -23.80 -81.06 4.72
C LEU A 253 -24.83 -82.19 4.58
N GLU A 254 -25.55 -82.23 3.46
CA GLU A 254 -26.53 -83.29 3.19
C GLU A 254 -25.84 -84.66 3.10
N GLU A 255 -24.72 -84.78 2.39
CA GLU A 255 -23.92 -86.01 2.32
C GLU A 255 -23.41 -86.44 3.70
N LYS A 256 -22.81 -85.52 4.46
CA LYS A 256 -22.32 -85.81 5.81
C LYS A 256 -23.45 -86.20 6.76
N SER A 257 -24.65 -85.61 6.61
CA SER A 257 -25.82 -85.99 7.39
C SER A 257 -26.29 -87.41 7.08
N LYS A 258 -26.30 -87.82 5.80
CA LYS A 258 -26.63 -89.19 5.37
C LYS A 258 -25.64 -90.19 5.96
N HIS A 259 -24.34 -89.89 5.89
CA HIS A 259 -23.31 -90.71 6.50
C HIS A 259 -23.42 -90.79 8.03
N SER A 260 -23.72 -89.67 8.69
CA SER A 260 -23.94 -89.65 10.15
C SER A 260 -25.12 -90.53 10.56
N LEU A 261 -26.24 -90.46 9.83
CA LEU A 261 -27.40 -91.31 10.07
C LEU A 261 -27.10 -92.80 9.82
N GLN A 262 -26.31 -93.12 8.79
CA GLN A 262 -25.86 -94.48 8.53
C GLN A 262 -25.01 -95.02 9.68
N LEU A 263 -24.01 -94.26 10.12
CA LEU A 263 -23.16 -94.63 11.26
C LEU A 263 -23.97 -94.76 12.55
N GLN A 264 -24.94 -93.86 12.80
CA GLN A 264 -25.81 -93.95 13.97
C GLN A 264 -26.64 -95.25 13.96
N ARG A 265 -27.11 -95.69 12.78
CA ARG A 265 -27.80 -96.98 12.62
C ARG A 265 -26.85 -98.15 12.90
N GLU A 266 -25.64 -98.15 12.32
CA GLU A 266 -24.64 -99.20 12.53
C GLU A 266 -24.21 -99.32 14.01
N VAL A 267 -24.01 -98.18 14.69
CA VAL A 267 -23.73 -98.13 16.13
C VAL A 267 -24.92 -98.68 16.93
N CYS A 268 -26.15 -98.34 16.55
CA CYS A 268 -27.34 -98.90 17.18
C CYS A 268 -27.43 -100.43 16.99
N PHE A 269 -27.18 -100.93 15.77
CA PHE A 269 -27.15 -102.36 15.50
C PHE A 269 -26.07 -103.10 16.30
N SER A 270 -24.86 -102.55 16.36
CA SER A 270 -23.75 -103.13 17.12
C SER A 270 -23.98 -103.09 18.64
N LEU A 271 -24.59 -102.02 19.18
CA LEU A 271 -24.99 -101.96 20.59
C LEU A 271 -26.09 -102.99 20.92
N MET A 272 -27.10 -103.15 20.05
CA MET A 272 -28.11 -104.19 20.21
C MET A 272 -27.50 -105.59 20.15
N PHE A 273 -26.54 -105.82 19.26
CA PHE A 273 -25.82 -107.09 19.14
C PHE A 273 -24.96 -107.39 20.36
N LEU A 274 -24.23 -106.39 20.89
CA LEU A 274 -23.45 -106.54 22.13
C LEU A 274 -24.35 -106.83 23.34
N GLN A 275 -25.48 -106.14 23.47
CA GLN A 275 -26.47 -106.44 24.53
C GLN A 275 -27.01 -107.86 24.42
N LEU A 276 -27.24 -108.37 23.20
CA LEU A 276 -27.66 -109.75 22.98
C LEU A 276 -26.55 -110.74 23.39
N LEU A 277 -25.30 -110.49 22.99
CA LEU A 277 -24.14 -111.30 23.40
C LEU A 277 -23.91 -111.29 24.92
N ILE A 278 -24.07 -110.14 25.58
CA ILE A 278 -24.00 -110.03 27.04
C ILE A 278 -25.12 -110.84 27.68
N LYS A 279 -26.37 -110.76 27.17
CA LYS A 279 -27.50 -111.57 27.66
C LYS A 279 -27.24 -113.07 27.46
N ILE A 280 -26.71 -113.48 26.31
CA ILE A 280 -26.37 -114.88 26.02
C ILE A 280 -25.24 -115.37 26.94
N ASN A 281 -24.17 -114.59 27.13
CA ASN A 281 -23.10 -114.91 28.07
C ASN A 281 -23.61 -115.00 29.51
N PHE A 282 -24.51 -114.10 29.94
CA PHE A 282 -25.10 -114.16 31.27
C PHE A 282 -26.00 -115.40 31.46
N GLN A 283 -26.71 -115.83 30.42
CA GLN A 283 -27.46 -117.10 30.41
C GLN A 283 -26.54 -118.32 30.43
N LEU A 284 -25.43 -118.31 29.66
CA LEU A 284 -24.42 -119.36 29.68
C LEU A 284 -23.70 -119.45 31.03
N LEU A 285 -23.37 -118.31 31.67
CA LEU A 285 -22.81 -118.27 33.03
C LEU A 285 -23.81 -118.80 34.06
N ARG A 286 -25.11 -118.54 33.87
CA ARG A 286 -26.18 -119.15 34.67
C ARG A 286 -26.25 -120.66 34.50
N ILE A 287 -25.99 -121.18 33.29
CA ILE A 287 -26.00 -122.63 33.02
C ILE A 287 -24.73 -123.30 33.58
N THR A 288 -23.56 -122.65 33.51
CA THR A 288 -22.29 -123.20 34.04
C THR A 288 -22.15 -123.08 35.56
N CYS A 289 -22.80 -122.11 36.21
CA CYS A 289 -22.84 -122.00 37.68
C CYS A 289 -23.98 -122.79 38.36
N PHE A 290 -24.84 -123.49 37.60
CA PHE A 290 -25.97 -124.26 38.14
C PHE A 290 -25.96 -125.75 37.70
N LEU A 291 -24.77 -126.32 37.50
CA LEU A 291 -24.57 -127.77 37.48
C LEU A 291 -23.73 -128.16 38.70
N PRO A 292 -24.30 -128.90 39.67
CA PRO A 292 -23.60 -129.32 40.87
C PRO A 292 -22.53 -130.36 40.55
N TRP A 293 -21.43 -130.28 41.31
CA TRP A 293 -20.63 -131.42 41.73
C TRP A 293 -21.47 -132.69 41.91
N THR A 294 -21.13 -133.74 41.18
CA THR A 294 -21.21 -135.13 41.67
C THR A 294 -20.10 -135.95 41.02
N SER A 295 -19.19 -136.43 41.88
CA SER A 295 -18.26 -137.57 41.76
C SER A 295 -17.09 -137.49 40.79
#